data_AF-A0A9E5NS05-F1
#
_entry.id   AF-A0A9E5NS05-F1
#
_cell.length_a   1.000
_cell.length_b   1.000
_cell.length_c   1.000
_cell.angle_alpha   90.00
_cell.angle_beta   90.00
_cell.angle_gamma   90.00
#
_symmetry.space_group_name_H-M   'P 1'
#
loop_
_entity.id
_entity.type
_entity.pdbx_description
1 polymer ?
#
loop_
_entity_poly.entity_id
_entity_poly.type
_entity_poly.pdbx_seq_one_letter_code
_entity_poly.pdbx_strand_id
1 'polypeptide(L)'
;MREHTPDFERVLTALRREDPDRVPPAELWIDKEVRDAYLGRPVETLEDEVAFWLKAGYDWVALDTDLWATPQIQGNISSPLPDTAGEYREGRRERDWVKEEAGIVKTWEDIESFPWPRADDLDYSQY
;
A
#
# COMPACT_ATOMS: atom_id res chain seq x y z
N MET A 1 -11.36 -13.42 24.63
CA MET A 1 -10.42 -13.63 23.51
C MET A 1 -9.04 -13.84 24.10
N ARG A 2 -8.20 -14.71 23.52
CA ARG A 2 -6.78 -14.76 23.92
C ARG A 2 -6.11 -13.45 23.54
N GLU A 3 -5.19 -12.99 24.38
CA GLU A 3 -4.35 -11.83 24.08
C GLU A 3 -3.50 -12.14 22.83
N HIS A 4 -3.44 -11.19 21.90
CA HIS A 4 -2.69 -11.33 20.66
C HIS A 4 -1.21 -11.03 20.95
N THR A 5 -0.34 -12.01 20.75
CA THR A 5 1.11 -11.78 20.72
C THR A 5 1.56 -11.83 19.27
N PRO A 6 2.00 -10.70 18.68
CA PRO A 6 2.48 -10.65 17.31
C PRO A 6 3.65 -11.59 17.08
N ASP A 7 3.63 -12.37 16.00
CA ASP A 7 4.70 -13.31 15.64
C ASP A 7 4.88 -13.40 14.12
N PHE A 8 5.94 -12.76 13.61
CA PHE A 8 6.26 -12.73 12.19
C PHE A 8 6.60 -14.12 11.61
N GLU A 9 7.14 -15.04 12.43
CA GLU A 9 7.47 -16.40 11.95
C GLU A 9 6.21 -17.18 11.56
N ARG A 10 5.04 -16.85 12.15
CA ARG A 10 3.75 -17.42 11.73
C ARG A 10 3.45 -17.12 10.26
N VAL A 11 3.72 -15.90 9.83
CA VAL A 11 3.54 -15.47 8.43
C VAL A 11 4.52 -16.19 7.52
N LEU A 12 5.80 -16.25 7.90
CA LEU A 12 6.82 -16.95 7.12
C LEU A 12 6.53 -18.45 6.95
N THR A 13 6.06 -19.10 8.02
CA THR A 13 5.65 -20.52 8.00
C THR A 13 4.54 -20.75 6.98
N ALA A 14 3.49 -19.92 7.02
CA ALA A 14 2.41 -19.98 6.05
C ALA A 14 2.89 -19.75 4.61
N LEU A 15 3.73 -18.73 4.37
CA LEU A 15 4.28 -18.43 3.04
C LEU A 15 5.18 -19.53 2.49
N ARG A 16 5.86 -20.29 3.37
CA ARG A 16 6.66 -21.46 2.99
C ARG A 16 5.81 -22.70 2.71
N ARG A 17 4.49 -22.61 2.86
CA ARG A 17 3.52 -23.72 2.72
C ARG A 17 3.71 -24.80 3.79
N GLU A 18 4.06 -24.36 4.99
CA GLU A 18 4.11 -25.17 6.21
C GLU A 18 2.85 -24.88 7.06
N ASP A 19 2.66 -25.63 8.15
CA ASP A 19 1.49 -25.53 9.02
C ASP A 19 1.77 -24.60 10.23
N PRO A 20 1.32 -23.33 10.22
CA PRO A 20 1.42 -22.45 11.39
C PRO A 20 0.43 -22.86 12.51
N ASP A 21 0.63 -22.32 13.71
CA ASP A 21 -0.26 -22.52 14.87
C ASP A 21 -1.70 -22.00 14.64
N ARG A 22 -1.89 -21.09 13.69
CA ARG A 22 -3.18 -20.65 13.12
C ARG A 22 -2.95 -19.98 11.77
N VAL A 23 -4.02 -19.81 10.99
CA VAL A 23 -3.98 -18.98 9.76
C VAL A 23 -3.63 -17.53 10.14
N PRO A 24 -2.51 -16.95 9.68
CA PRO A 24 -2.18 -15.56 9.94
C PRO A 24 -3.13 -14.63 9.16
N PRO A 25 -3.65 -13.56 9.78
CA PRO A 25 -4.37 -12.53 9.03
C PRO A 25 -3.41 -11.82 8.07
N ALA A 26 -3.88 -11.52 6.87
CA ALA A 26 -3.12 -10.80 5.85
C ALA A 26 -4.05 -9.85 5.10
N GLU A 27 -3.59 -8.60 4.96
CA GLU A 27 -4.18 -7.57 4.13
C GLU A 27 -3.03 -6.86 3.42
N LEU A 28 -3.17 -6.62 2.12
CA LEU A 28 -2.11 -6.01 1.31
C LEU A 28 -2.16 -4.49 1.38
N TRP A 29 -3.36 -3.92 1.56
CA TRP A 29 -3.52 -2.48 1.58
C TRP A 29 -4.77 -2.05 2.34
N ILE A 30 -4.62 -1.03 3.18
CA ILE A 30 -5.73 -0.36 3.86
C ILE A 30 -5.59 1.13 3.60
N ASP A 31 -6.63 1.76 3.07
CA ASP A 31 -6.65 3.20 2.78
C ASP A 31 -6.25 4.00 4.04
N LYS A 32 -5.43 5.03 3.84
CA LYS A 32 -4.93 5.90 4.93
C LYS A 32 -6.08 6.44 5.79
N GLU A 33 -7.20 6.81 5.19
CA GLU A 33 -8.36 7.34 5.92
C GLU A 33 -8.95 6.34 6.92
N VAL A 34 -8.94 5.05 6.56
CA VAL A 34 -9.39 3.96 7.44
C VAL A 34 -8.39 3.76 8.57
N ARG A 35 -7.09 3.78 8.27
CA ARG A 35 -6.02 3.65 9.28
C ARG A 35 -6.05 4.81 10.27
N ASP A 36 -6.18 6.04 9.78
CA ASP A 36 -6.27 7.26 10.58
C ASP A 36 -7.49 7.21 11.53
N ALA A 37 -8.66 6.83 10.99
CA ALA A 37 -9.88 6.68 11.78
C ALA A 37 -9.78 5.55 12.83
N TYR A 38 -9.12 4.43 12.48
CA TYR A 38 -8.93 3.28 13.38
C TYR A 38 -7.97 3.58 14.53
N LEU A 39 -6.92 4.37 14.28
CA LEU A 39 -6.02 4.85 15.33
C LEU A 39 -6.58 6.04 16.11
N GLY A 40 -7.49 6.81 15.51
CA GLY A 40 -8.01 8.07 16.06
C GLY A 40 -7.02 9.23 15.94
N ARG A 41 -6.00 9.10 15.07
CA ARG A 41 -4.99 10.10 14.76
C ARG A 41 -4.40 9.83 13.36
N PRO A 42 -3.79 10.82 12.68
CA PRO A 42 -3.09 10.59 11.42
C PRO A 42 -1.95 9.58 11.55
N VAL A 43 -1.81 8.69 10.57
CA VAL A 43 -0.65 7.82 10.35
C VAL A 43 0.35 8.55 9.45
N GLU A 44 1.46 9.02 10.00
CA GLU A 44 2.45 9.82 9.25
C GLU A 44 3.87 9.25 9.30
N THR A 45 4.16 8.36 10.26
CA THR A 45 5.50 7.79 10.45
C THR A 45 5.48 6.27 10.43
N LEU A 46 6.66 5.65 10.29
CA LEU A 46 6.79 4.20 10.41
C LEU A 46 6.27 3.68 11.77
N GLU A 47 6.46 4.43 12.85
CA GLU A 47 5.93 4.05 14.17
C GLU A 47 4.40 4.03 14.19
N ASP A 48 3.74 4.96 13.49
CA ASP A 48 2.28 4.94 13.36
C ASP A 48 1.80 3.79 12.47
N GLU A 49 2.52 3.46 11.40
CA GLU A 49 2.25 2.27 10.58
C GLU A 49 2.29 1.01 11.45
N VAL A 50 3.41 0.80 12.16
CA VAL A 50 3.58 -0.32 13.08
C VAL A 50 2.47 -0.34 14.13
N ALA A 51 2.12 0.81 14.71
CA ALA A 51 1.05 0.92 15.69
C ALA A 51 -0.32 0.50 15.12
N PHE A 52 -0.63 0.87 13.89
CA PHE A 52 -1.84 0.44 13.19
C PHE A 52 -1.87 -1.07 13.00
N TRP A 53 -0.85 -1.65 12.36
CA TRP A 53 -0.82 -3.09 12.03
C TRP A 53 -0.86 -3.97 13.28
N LEU A 54 -0.13 -3.59 14.33
CA LEU A 54 -0.16 -4.29 15.62
C LEU A 54 -1.53 -4.22 16.27
N LYS A 55 -2.15 -3.03 16.32
CA LYS A 55 -3.48 -2.83 16.93
C LYS A 55 -4.57 -3.56 16.15
N ALA A 56 -4.45 -3.61 14.83
CA ALA A 56 -5.36 -4.33 13.95
C ALA A 56 -5.19 -5.86 14.00
N GLY A 57 -4.17 -6.36 14.72
CA GLY A 57 -3.97 -7.78 14.99
C GLY A 57 -3.17 -8.52 13.92
N TYR A 58 -2.38 -7.80 13.13
CA TYR A 58 -1.48 -8.39 12.17
C TYR A 58 -0.13 -8.75 12.78
N ASP A 59 0.47 -9.79 12.21
CA ASP A 59 1.77 -10.32 12.57
C ASP A 59 2.91 -9.73 11.71
N TRP A 60 2.59 -8.76 10.85
CA TRP A 60 3.49 -8.13 9.88
C TRP A 60 2.99 -6.71 9.53
N VAL A 61 3.84 -5.94 8.85
CA VAL A 61 3.57 -4.57 8.39
C VAL A 61 3.70 -4.54 6.87
N ALA A 62 2.67 -4.07 6.17
CA ALA A 62 2.78 -3.77 4.74
C ALA A 62 3.38 -2.37 4.58
N LEU A 63 4.56 -2.27 3.97
CA LEU A 63 5.18 -1.00 3.59
C LEU A 63 4.90 -0.74 2.10
N ASP A 64 4.53 0.49 1.78
CA ASP A 64 4.06 0.93 0.48
C ASP A 64 5.13 1.65 -0.37
N THR A 65 6.41 1.25 -0.25
CA THR A 65 7.45 1.57 -1.26
C THR A 65 7.61 0.41 -2.24
N ASP A 66 6.96 0.52 -3.38
CA ASP A 66 7.09 -0.41 -4.50
C ASP A 66 7.20 0.34 -5.85
N LEU A 67 7.14 -0.41 -6.95
CA LEU A 67 7.19 0.17 -8.30
C LEU A 67 6.02 1.13 -8.56
N TRP A 68 4.86 0.92 -7.93
CA TRP A 68 3.72 1.80 -8.05
C TRP A 68 3.99 3.16 -7.39
N ALA A 69 4.76 3.21 -6.31
CA ALA A 69 5.12 4.46 -5.64
C ALA A 69 6.06 5.38 -6.45
N THR A 70 6.60 4.91 -7.58
CA THR A 70 7.56 5.70 -8.35
C THR A 70 6.89 6.82 -9.18
N PRO A 71 7.48 8.03 -9.24
CA PRO A 71 6.99 9.12 -10.09
C PRO A 71 6.90 8.74 -11.58
N GLN A 72 7.77 7.85 -12.02
CA GLN A 72 7.83 7.29 -13.36
C GLN A 72 6.56 6.52 -13.72
N ILE A 73 5.97 5.81 -12.76
CA ILE A 73 4.73 5.07 -12.95
C ILE A 73 3.54 6.00 -12.69
N GLN A 74 3.35 6.49 -11.46
CA GLN A 74 2.20 7.34 -11.10
C GLN A 74 2.06 8.56 -12.01
N GLY A 75 3.12 9.33 -12.21
CA GLY A 75 3.08 10.56 -13.00
C GLY A 75 2.77 10.35 -14.48
N ASN A 76 3.01 9.15 -15.02
CA ASN A 76 2.73 8.84 -16.42
C ASN A 76 1.40 8.13 -16.63
N ILE A 77 0.90 7.39 -15.62
CA ILE A 77 -0.27 6.53 -15.79
C ILE A 77 -1.52 6.97 -15.05
N SER A 78 -1.38 7.74 -13.98
CA SER A 78 -2.52 8.26 -13.24
C SER A 78 -2.82 9.71 -13.59
N SER A 79 -4.04 10.13 -13.28
CA SER A 79 -4.38 11.54 -13.17
C SER A 79 -5.36 11.74 -12.02
N PRO A 80 -5.23 12.87 -11.30
CA PRO A 80 -6.16 13.21 -10.25
C PRO A 80 -7.53 13.51 -10.88
N LEU A 81 -8.56 12.84 -10.36
CA LEU A 81 -9.96 13.14 -10.66
C LEU A 81 -10.72 13.37 -9.36
N PRO A 82 -11.83 14.15 -9.38
CA PRO A 82 -12.66 14.35 -8.20
C PRO A 82 -13.03 13.02 -7.54
N ASP A 83 -12.79 12.92 -6.22
CA ASP A 83 -13.20 11.74 -5.47
C ASP A 83 -14.72 11.80 -5.24
N THR A 84 -15.42 10.79 -5.74
CA THR A 84 -16.88 10.66 -5.59
C THR A 84 -17.28 9.74 -4.45
N ALA A 85 -16.32 9.19 -3.69
CA ALA A 85 -16.60 8.35 -2.52
C ALA A 85 -17.05 9.22 -1.33
N GLY A 86 -18.36 9.20 -1.03
CA GLY A 86 -18.97 10.04 0.01
C GLY A 86 -18.79 9.57 1.46
N GLU A 87 -17.91 8.60 1.73
CA GLU A 87 -17.86 7.92 3.03
C GLU A 87 -16.98 8.61 4.09
N TYR A 88 -16.13 9.58 3.72
CA TYR A 88 -15.13 10.16 4.64
C TYR A 88 -15.42 11.62 5.00
N ARG A 89 -15.46 11.90 6.32
CA ARG A 89 -16.05 13.11 6.95
C ARG A 89 -15.39 14.45 6.62
N GLU A 90 -14.16 14.46 6.08
CA GLU A 90 -13.49 15.66 5.55
C GLU A 90 -13.01 15.49 4.09
N GLY A 91 -13.40 14.38 3.45
CA GLY A 91 -13.36 14.10 2.01
C GLY A 91 -12.04 14.43 1.30
N ARG A 92 -11.23 13.39 1.03
CA ARG A 92 -10.23 13.45 -0.05
C ARG A 92 -10.90 14.08 -1.27
N ARG A 93 -10.37 15.20 -1.78
CA ARG A 93 -11.01 15.96 -2.87
C ARG A 93 -10.77 15.31 -4.23
N GLU A 94 -9.61 14.70 -4.38
CA GLU A 94 -9.15 14.09 -5.61
C GLU A 94 -8.48 12.74 -5.32
N ARG A 95 -8.71 11.77 -6.19
CA ARG A 95 -8.06 10.46 -6.19
C ARG A 95 -7.37 10.25 -7.53
N ASP A 96 -6.22 9.61 -7.49
CA ASP A 96 -5.50 9.23 -8.70
C ASP A 96 -6.17 8.05 -9.36
N TRP A 97 -6.51 8.20 -10.64
CA TRP A 97 -7.10 7.15 -11.46
C TRP A 97 -6.22 6.86 -12.67
N VAL A 98 -6.09 5.57 -13.03
CA VAL A 98 -5.39 5.18 -14.26
C VAL A 98 -6.23 5.57 -15.47
N LYS A 99 -5.60 6.16 -16.48
CA LYS A 99 -6.28 6.56 -17.72
C LYS A 99 -6.68 5.32 -18.54
N GLU A 100 -7.97 4.99 -18.56
CA GLU A 100 -8.48 3.84 -19.34
C GLU A 100 -8.80 4.18 -20.81
N GLU A 101 -8.91 5.48 -21.14
CA GLU A 101 -9.35 5.96 -22.47
C GLU A 101 -8.36 5.62 -23.60
N ALA A 102 -7.08 5.48 -23.27
CA ALA A 102 -6.03 5.09 -24.20
C ALA A 102 -4.89 4.43 -23.43
N GLY A 103 -4.54 3.20 -23.82
CA GLY A 103 -3.34 2.54 -23.29
C GLY A 103 -2.09 3.41 -23.51
N ILE A 104 -1.27 3.56 -22.47
CA ILE A 104 -0.11 4.48 -22.49
C ILE A 104 1.02 3.92 -23.35
N VAL A 105 1.15 2.60 -23.33
CA VAL A 105 2.12 1.84 -24.10
C VAL A 105 1.34 1.02 -25.13
N LYS A 106 1.44 1.38 -26.41
CA LYS A 106 0.69 0.74 -27.51
C LYS A 106 1.58 0.06 -28.52
N THR A 107 2.83 0.48 -28.61
CA THR A 107 3.81 0.05 -29.59
C THR A 107 5.12 -0.37 -28.92
N TRP A 108 6.01 -1.01 -29.69
CA TRP A 108 7.36 -1.32 -29.20
C TRP A 108 8.14 -0.02 -28.92
N GLU A 109 8.04 0.98 -29.79
CA GLU A 109 8.68 2.27 -29.55
C GLU A 109 8.23 2.90 -28.22
N ASP A 110 6.95 2.76 -27.84
CA ASP A 110 6.47 3.21 -26.53
C ASP A 110 7.13 2.44 -25.37
N ILE A 111 7.29 1.11 -25.48
CA ILE A 111 7.97 0.32 -24.44
C ILE A 111 9.44 0.73 -24.34
N GLU A 112 10.15 0.91 -25.46
CA GLU A 112 11.57 1.26 -25.47
C GLU A 112 11.83 2.67 -24.93
N SER A 113 10.90 3.59 -25.16
CA SER A 113 11.01 4.99 -24.72
C SER A 113 10.42 5.26 -23.34
N PHE A 114 9.60 4.34 -22.79
CA PHE A 114 8.98 4.51 -21.48
C PHE A 114 10.05 4.62 -20.38
N PRO A 115 9.91 5.57 -19.43
CA PRO A 115 10.89 5.79 -18.37
C PRO A 115 10.75 4.72 -17.27
N TRP A 116 11.05 3.45 -17.57
CA TRP A 116 10.92 2.36 -16.59
C TRP A 116 11.74 2.65 -15.32
N PRO A 117 11.12 2.57 -14.13
CA PRO A 117 11.86 2.74 -12.88
C PRO A 117 12.87 1.62 -12.69
N ARG A 118 13.99 1.95 -12.07
CA ARG A 118 15.03 1.02 -11.61
C ARG A 118 14.90 0.81 -10.11
N ALA A 119 15.50 -0.27 -9.61
CA ALA A 119 15.54 -0.54 -8.17
C ALA A 119 16.18 0.63 -7.39
N ASP A 120 17.20 1.26 -7.97
CA ASP A 120 17.89 2.41 -7.38
C ASP A 120 17.05 3.70 -7.34
N ASP A 121 15.90 3.74 -8.05
CA ASP A 121 14.97 4.88 -8.02
C ASP A 121 14.00 4.80 -6.83
N LEU A 122 13.99 3.68 -6.08
CA LEU A 122 13.13 3.50 -4.90
C LEU A 122 13.76 4.18 -3.68
N ASP A 123 13.01 5.10 -3.08
CA ASP A 123 13.40 5.78 -1.84
C ASP A 123 12.79 5.07 -0.63
N TYR A 124 13.66 4.55 0.23
CA TYR A 124 13.29 3.89 1.48
C TYR A 124 13.61 4.74 2.71
N SER A 125 14.10 5.98 2.54
CA SER A 125 14.55 6.83 3.66
C SER A 125 13.45 7.21 4.66
N GLN A 126 12.19 7.01 4.26
CA GLN A 126 11.01 7.17 5.10
C GLN A 126 10.74 5.98 6.05
N TYR A 127 11.56 4.91 5.98
CA TYR A 127 11.49 3.72 6.84
C TYR A 127 12.84 3.36 7.46
#